data_AF-A0A3R9DTM0-F1
#
_entry.id   AF-A0A3R9DTM0-F1
#
_cell.length_a   1.000
_cell.length_b   1.000
_cell.length_c   1.000
_cell.angle_alpha   90.00
_cell.angle_beta   90.00
_cell.angle_gamma   90.00
#
_symmetry.space_group_name_H-M   'P 1'
#
loop_
_entity.id
_entity.type
_entity.pdbx_description
1 polymer ?
#
loop_
_entity_poly.entity_id
_entity_poly.type
_entity_poly.pdbx_seq_one_letter_code
_entity_poly.pdbx_strand_id
1 'polypeptide(L)'
;MKQGDGSPVFGKRCGTYGRFLCFAGLQQKTMGDGFINRTVPVFSMEVWKVKKCIMLIAATLFVTMGCAGCMSSESKVLAKLEEKYNQKFTVEGVKEGSKIFAQMYGKDRLTVHPEGNPEVVFLAQEDKDDKEVVNDNYVLAKWAEDLKAKLAGQIEKELPPGTPYKVLLRIAPDKYDKSMVNMSFENYLEESDKDFSVVLVAGINTAYKPDLSTYKESIYNLFKLMKGVGSERYTVSIGFVGEDVSDYVRTSLVNNIAWTNLKAKVYGEVNIDNQFDGENPGADANPSLIIKSPDDVPKHYESIENNEMGK
;
A
#
# COMPACT_ATOMS: atom_id res chain seq x y z
N MET A 1 52.01 -9.02 9.08
CA MET A 1 51.06 -7.89 8.96
C MET A 1 49.69 -8.49 8.72
N LYS A 2 48.81 -8.44 9.73
CA LYS A 2 47.42 -8.91 9.67
C LYS A 2 46.53 -7.68 9.76
N GLN A 3 45.65 -7.46 8.79
CA GLN A 3 44.54 -6.52 8.89
C GLN A 3 43.30 -7.34 9.27
N GLY A 4 42.69 -6.95 10.38
CA GLY A 4 41.39 -7.46 10.82
C GLY A 4 40.38 -6.34 10.64
N ASP A 5 39.30 -6.63 9.94
CA ASP A 5 38.17 -5.73 9.79
C ASP A 5 37.13 -6.06 10.88
N GLY A 6 36.84 -5.05 11.69
CA GLY A 6 35.79 -5.05 12.68
C GLY A 6 34.48 -4.56 12.07
N SER A 7 33.44 -5.38 12.15
CA SER A 7 32.06 -4.97 11.89
C SER A 7 31.45 -4.37 13.16
N PRO A 8 30.75 -3.21 13.09
CA PRO A 8 30.08 -2.65 14.25
C PRO A 8 28.71 -3.31 14.47
N VAL A 9 28.51 -3.73 15.72
CA VAL A 9 27.27 -4.17 16.34
C VAL A 9 26.34 -2.97 16.54
N PHE A 10 25.13 -2.99 15.97
CA PHE A 10 24.11 -1.99 16.29
C PHE A 10 23.20 -2.48 17.42
N GLY A 11 23.33 -1.81 18.56
CA GLY A 11 22.55 -2.02 19.78
C GLY A 11 21.25 -1.21 19.83
N LYS A 12 20.35 -1.73 20.66
CA LYS A 12 19.09 -1.12 21.13
C LYS A 12 19.33 0.22 21.85
N ARG A 13 18.41 1.19 21.70
CA ARG A 13 17.61 1.84 22.79
C ARG A 13 16.77 3.05 22.33
N CYS A 14 15.52 3.06 22.83
CA CYS A 14 14.66 4.12 23.41
C CYS A 14 14.52 5.53 22.80
N GLY A 15 13.28 6.05 22.85
CA GLY A 15 13.01 7.49 22.98
C GLY A 15 11.58 7.96 22.65
N THR A 16 10.66 7.82 23.60
CA THR A 16 9.29 8.41 23.65
C THR A 16 9.25 9.94 23.72
N TYR A 17 8.37 10.60 22.96
CA TYR A 17 7.69 11.91 23.21
C TYR A 17 6.59 12.05 22.14
N GLY A 18 5.38 12.61 22.30
CA GLY A 18 4.61 13.23 23.37
C GLY A 18 3.27 13.64 22.73
N ARG A 19 2.13 13.46 23.42
CA ARG A 19 0.79 13.80 22.93
C ARG A 19 0.57 15.32 22.94
N PHE A 20 -0.10 15.84 21.91
CA PHE A 20 -0.89 17.07 21.98
C PHE A 20 -2.29 16.81 21.39
N LEU A 21 -3.33 17.11 22.16
CA LEU A 21 -4.76 17.04 21.84
C LEU A 21 -5.33 18.45 22.02
N CYS A 22 -6.05 18.95 21.01
CA CYS A 22 -6.90 20.15 20.98
C CYS A 22 -7.43 20.23 19.51
N PHE A 23 -8.68 20.54 19.14
CA PHE A 23 -9.77 21.32 19.74
C PHE A 23 -11.13 20.93 19.08
N ALA A 24 -12.22 21.37 19.74
CA ALA A 24 -13.63 21.43 19.32
C ALA A 24 -13.86 21.99 17.89
N GLY A 25 -14.93 21.71 17.14
CA GLY A 25 -16.35 21.60 17.49
C GLY A 25 -17.05 22.94 17.18
N LEU A 26 -17.90 23.01 16.14
CA LEU A 26 -18.92 24.07 16.00
C LEU A 26 -20.03 23.72 14.99
N GLN A 27 -21.28 23.89 15.44
CA GLN A 27 -22.54 23.85 14.68
C GLN A 27 -22.95 25.24 14.16
N GLN A 28 -23.79 25.27 13.12
CA GLN A 28 -24.90 26.23 12.86
C GLN A 28 -25.71 25.70 11.64
N LYS A 29 -27.03 25.39 11.61
CA LYS A 29 -28.29 26.17 11.81
C LYS A 29 -28.30 27.48 10.98
N THR A 30 -29.26 27.85 10.12
CA THR A 30 -30.74 27.72 10.08
C THR A 30 -31.32 28.31 8.75
N MET A 31 -32.57 27.91 8.38
CA MET A 31 -33.70 28.67 7.73
C MET A 31 -33.47 29.40 6.37
N GLY A 32 -34.43 29.65 5.47
CA GLY A 32 -35.89 29.50 5.38
C GLY A 32 -36.43 30.44 4.25
N ASP A 33 -37.48 30.00 3.55
CA ASP A 33 -38.54 30.67 2.74
C ASP A 33 -38.26 31.79 1.70
N GLY A 34 -39.05 31.76 0.59
CA GLY A 34 -39.44 32.99 -0.12
C GLY A 34 -39.77 32.89 -1.62
N PHE A 35 -41.06 32.80 -1.95
CA PHE A 35 -41.68 32.90 -3.29
C PHE A 35 -41.74 34.36 -3.79
N ILE A 36 -41.32 34.68 -5.05
CA ILE A 36 -41.83 35.85 -5.82
C ILE A 36 -41.81 35.54 -7.34
N ASN A 37 -42.99 35.64 -7.96
CA ASN A 37 -43.20 35.72 -9.42
C ASN A 37 -42.87 37.14 -9.92
N ARG A 38 -42.02 37.29 -10.95
CA ARG A 38 -41.88 38.53 -11.72
C ARG A 38 -41.83 38.29 -13.22
N THR A 39 -42.63 39.09 -13.91
CA THR A 39 -42.77 39.28 -15.34
C THR A 39 -41.48 39.82 -15.98
N VAL A 40 -41.18 39.35 -17.19
CA VAL A 40 -39.99 39.70 -17.97
C VAL A 40 -40.33 40.76 -19.03
N PRO A 41 -39.59 41.87 -19.15
CA PRO A 41 -39.70 42.76 -20.29
C PRO A 41 -38.86 42.26 -21.47
N VAL A 42 -39.43 42.35 -22.67
CA VAL A 42 -38.79 42.08 -23.95
C VAL A 42 -37.79 43.19 -24.24
N PHE A 43 -36.48 42.88 -24.20
CA PHE A 43 -35.41 43.79 -24.61
C PHE A 43 -34.69 43.26 -25.85
N SER A 44 -34.48 44.18 -26.79
CA SER A 44 -33.78 44.08 -28.08
C SER A 44 -32.46 43.30 -28.03
N MET A 45 -32.27 42.39 -28.98
CA MET A 45 -31.41 41.21 -28.88
C MET A 45 -30.09 41.26 -29.69
N GLU A 46 -29.63 42.41 -30.19
CA GLU A 46 -28.51 42.44 -31.15
C GLU A 46 -27.18 43.04 -30.65
N VAL A 47 -27.15 43.80 -29.54
CA VAL A 47 -25.88 44.39 -29.03
C VAL A 47 -25.27 43.59 -27.86
N TRP A 48 -26.00 42.60 -27.32
CA TRP A 48 -25.61 41.90 -26.08
C TRP A 48 -24.70 40.67 -26.29
N LYS A 49 -24.65 40.11 -27.50
CA LYS A 49 -23.91 38.86 -27.79
C LYS A 49 -22.39 39.03 -27.75
N VAL A 50 -21.86 40.18 -28.16
CA VAL A 50 -20.41 40.41 -28.25
C VAL A 50 -19.80 40.70 -26.87
N LYS A 51 -20.47 41.47 -26.00
CA LYS A 51 -19.99 41.75 -24.64
C LYS A 51 -20.04 40.51 -23.73
N LYS A 52 -21.04 39.63 -23.92
CA LYS A 52 -21.12 38.35 -23.18
C LYS A 52 -20.03 37.37 -23.57
N CYS A 53 -19.65 37.29 -24.85
CA CYS A 53 -18.60 36.38 -25.30
C CYS A 53 -17.22 36.79 -24.76
N ILE A 54 -16.92 38.10 -24.74
CA ILE A 54 -15.65 38.63 -24.20
C ILE A 54 -15.61 38.52 -22.66
N MET A 55 -16.71 38.78 -21.95
CA MET A 55 -16.78 38.55 -20.50
C MET A 55 -16.62 37.07 -20.14
N LEU A 56 -17.15 36.13 -20.94
CA LEU A 56 -17.01 34.70 -20.67
C LEU A 56 -15.55 34.24 -20.82
N ILE A 57 -14.86 34.69 -21.87
CA ILE A 57 -13.44 34.36 -22.09
C ILE A 57 -12.55 34.98 -21.00
N ALA A 58 -12.81 36.24 -20.61
CA ALA A 58 -12.06 36.89 -19.53
C ALA A 58 -12.31 36.24 -18.16
N ALA A 59 -13.54 35.82 -17.84
CA ALA A 59 -13.85 35.10 -16.62
C ALA A 59 -13.19 33.70 -16.58
N THR A 60 -13.09 33.02 -17.74
CA THR A 60 -12.40 31.72 -17.84
C THR A 60 -10.88 31.89 -17.63
N LEU A 61 -10.28 32.97 -18.15
CA LEU A 61 -8.86 33.30 -17.93
C LEU A 61 -8.55 33.66 -16.46
N PHE A 62 -9.44 34.36 -15.76
CA PHE A 62 -9.23 34.72 -14.35
C PHE A 62 -9.37 33.54 -13.37
N VAL A 63 -10.13 32.48 -13.72
CA VAL A 63 -10.18 31.24 -12.92
C VAL A 63 -8.83 30.48 -12.96
N THR A 64 -8.04 30.63 -14.02
CA THR A 64 -6.74 29.95 -14.14
C THR A 64 -5.58 30.65 -13.43
N MET A 65 -5.69 31.95 -13.11
CA MET A 65 -4.58 32.74 -12.54
C MET A 65 -4.70 32.98 -11.02
N GLY A 66 -5.76 32.52 -10.37
CA GLY A 66 -6.10 32.84 -8.98
C GLY A 66 -5.62 31.87 -7.89
N CYS A 67 -4.93 30.78 -8.20
CA CYS A 67 -4.52 29.77 -7.22
C CYS A 67 -3.00 29.56 -7.14
N ALA A 68 -2.21 30.62 -7.22
CA ALA A 68 -0.81 30.59 -6.75
C ALA A 68 -0.69 30.65 -5.21
N GLY A 69 -1.75 30.27 -4.48
CA GLY A 69 -1.74 30.07 -3.05
C GLY A 69 -1.24 28.66 -2.75
N CYS A 70 -0.05 28.56 -2.16
CA CYS A 70 0.54 27.38 -1.51
C CYS A 70 -0.29 26.08 -1.60
N MET A 71 -0.34 25.46 -2.78
CA MET A 71 -0.94 24.13 -2.93
C MET A 71 -0.14 23.17 -2.04
N SER A 72 -0.83 22.48 -1.13
CA SER A 72 -0.23 21.47 -0.27
C SER A 72 0.49 20.43 -1.15
N SER A 73 1.60 19.88 -0.65
CA SER A 73 2.34 18.78 -1.29
C SER A 73 1.40 17.65 -1.75
N GLU A 74 0.40 17.35 -0.92
CA GLU A 74 -0.68 16.41 -1.22
C GLU A 74 -1.39 16.72 -2.55
N SER A 75 -1.95 17.92 -2.70
CA SER A 75 -2.70 18.30 -3.90
C SER A 75 -1.86 18.25 -5.18
N LYS A 76 -0.57 18.54 -5.09
CA LYS A 76 0.36 18.50 -6.24
C LYS A 76 0.67 17.09 -6.67
N VAL A 77 1.00 16.22 -5.73
CA VAL A 77 1.28 14.80 -6.03
C VAL A 77 0.03 14.15 -6.60
N LEU A 78 -1.15 14.42 -6.02
CA LEU A 78 -2.40 13.87 -6.51
C LEU A 78 -2.71 14.33 -7.94
N ALA A 79 -2.66 15.64 -8.23
CA ALA A 79 -2.89 16.17 -9.58
C ALA A 79 -1.94 15.55 -10.62
N LYS A 80 -0.67 15.34 -10.25
CA LYS A 80 0.32 14.69 -11.12
C LYS A 80 0.02 13.21 -11.36
N LEU A 81 -0.46 12.48 -10.35
CA LEU A 81 -0.91 11.09 -10.54
C LEU A 81 -2.11 11.03 -11.48
N GLU A 82 -3.08 11.94 -11.29
CA GLU A 82 -4.28 12.00 -12.12
C GLU A 82 -3.96 12.33 -13.57
N GLU A 83 -3.04 13.26 -13.82
CA GLU A 83 -2.52 13.55 -15.15
C GLU A 83 -1.75 12.35 -15.73
N LYS A 84 -0.87 11.73 -14.92
CA LYS A 84 0.00 10.62 -15.33
C LYS A 84 -0.78 9.38 -15.76
N TYR A 85 -1.86 9.06 -15.06
CA TYR A 85 -2.63 7.83 -15.27
C TYR A 85 -4.03 8.07 -15.85
N ASN A 86 -4.41 9.33 -16.09
CA ASN A 86 -5.70 9.73 -16.65
C ASN A 86 -6.90 9.13 -15.89
N GLN A 87 -6.82 9.11 -14.56
CA GLN A 87 -7.88 8.63 -13.68
C GLN A 87 -7.81 9.34 -12.32
N LYS A 88 -8.90 9.30 -11.56
CA LYS A 88 -8.95 9.93 -10.24
C LYS A 88 -8.44 9.02 -9.13
N PHE A 89 -7.91 9.66 -8.09
CA PHE A 89 -7.35 8.97 -6.94
C PHE A 89 -7.86 9.58 -5.63
N THR A 90 -7.83 8.77 -4.57
CA THR A 90 -8.22 9.17 -3.20
C THR A 90 -7.04 8.95 -2.26
N VAL A 91 -6.78 9.93 -1.41
CA VAL A 91 -5.72 9.88 -0.38
C VAL A 91 -6.30 9.30 0.90
N GLU A 92 -5.68 8.24 1.44
CA GLU A 92 -6.06 7.64 2.73
C GLU A 92 -5.23 8.18 3.89
N GLY A 93 -4.00 8.61 3.61
CA GLY A 93 -3.09 9.05 4.63
C GLY A 93 -1.91 9.81 4.08
N VAL A 94 -1.40 10.72 4.90
CA VAL A 94 -0.20 11.51 4.65
C VAL A 94 0.79 11.20 5.75
N LYS A 95 1.96 10.69 5.37
CA LYS A 95 3.10 10.56 6.27
C LYS A 95 4.03 11.74 6.01
N GLU A 96 4.02 12.71 6.92
CA GLU A 96 4.89 13.89 6.81
C GLU A 96 6.37 13.46 6.74
N GLY A 97 7.07 13.99 5.75
CA GLY A 97 8.51 13.85 5.62
C GLY A 97 9.24 14.73 6.63
N SER A 98 10.56 14.56 6.73
CA SER A 98 11.35 15.46 7.58
C SER A 98 11.42 16.86 6.95
N LYS A 99 10.80 17.86 7.58
CA LYS A 99 10.88 19.26 7.12
C LYS A 99 12.31 19.81 7.13
N ILE A 100 13.15 19.33 8.06
CA ILE A 100 14.53 19.81 8.27
C ILE A 100 15.51 19.05 7.38
N PHE A 101 15.22 17.78 7.06
CA PHE A 101 16.12 16.89 6.35
C PHE A 101 15.42 16.20 5.17
N ALA A 102 14.59 16.94 4.42
CA ALA A 102 13.81 16.43 3.30
C ALA A 102 14.68 15.78 2.22
N GLN A 103 15.89 16.30 2.01
CA GLN A 103 16.87 15.73 1.08
C GLN A 103 17.33 14.31 1.51
N MET A 104 17.50 14.09 2.82
CA MET A 104 17.95 12.80 3.35
C MET A 104 16.79 11.81 3.51
N TYR A 105 15.74 12.19 4.23
CA TYR A 105 14.65 11.28 4.61
C TYR A 105 13.47 11.26 3.63
N GLY A 106 13.49 12.12 2.61
CA GLY A 106 12.39 12.28 1.67
C GLY A 106 11.33 13.26 2.15
N LYS A 107 10.49 13.68 1.20
CA LYS A 107 9.32 14.54 1.43
C LYS A 107 8.14 13.71 1.94
N ASP A 108 7.00 14.37 2.06
CA ASP A 108 5.72 13.75 2.41
C ASP A 108 5.42 12.58 1.47
N ARG A 109 4.96 11.48 2.08
CA ARG A 109 4.49 10.29 1.37
C ARG A 109 2.99 10.19 1.50
N LEU A 110 2.31 10.00 0.38
CA LEU A 110 0.89 9.76 0.34
C LEU A 110 0.62 8.27 0.22
N THR A 111 -0.34 7.79 1.00
CA THR A 111 -1.02 6.51 0.77
C THR A 111 -2.27 6.79 -0.05
N VAL A 112 -2.37 6.16 -1.21
CA VAL A 112 -3.36 6.52 -2.25
C VAL A 112 -3.98 5.24 -2.81
N HIS A 113 -5.22 5.34 -3.31
CA HIS A 113 -5.85 4.33 -4.15
C HIS A 113 -6.68 4.97 -5.28
N PRO A 114 -6.95 4.26 -6.39
CA PRO A 114 -7.87 4.74 -7.42
C PRO A 114 -9.29 4.92 -6.87
N GLU A 115 -10.00 5.94 -7.35
CA GLU A 115 -11.40 6.15 -6.97
C GLU A 115 -12.24 4.93 -7.39
N GLY A 116 -13.03 4.38 -6.46
CA GLY A 116 -13.83 3.17 -6.69
C GLY A 116 -13.08 1.84 -6.55
N ASN A 117 -11.77 1.83 -6.31
CA ASN A 117 -10.99 0.61 -6.06
C ASN A 117 -10.07 0.76 -4.82
N PRO A 118 -10.60 0.62 -3.60
CA PRO A 118 -9.83 0.77 -2.37
C PRO A 118 -8.86 -0.39 -2.09
N GLU A 119 -8.90 -1.46 -2.88
CA GLU A 119 -7.98 -2.57 -2.73
C GLU A 119 -6.61 -2.26 -3.36
N VAL A 120 -6.54 -1.39 -4.37
CA VAL A 120 -5.27 -1.00 -5.02
C VAL A 120 -4.61 0.14 -4.25
N VAL A 121 -4.11 -0.17 -3.05
CA VAL A 121 -3.38 0.78 -2.19
C VAL A 121 -1.91 0.86 -2.58
N PHE A 122 -1.39 2.07 -2.75
CA PHE A 122 0.00 2.31 -3.14
C PHE A 122 0.55 3.60 -2.49
N LEU A 123 1.87 3.75 -2.54
CA LEU A 123 2.58 4.94 -2.09
C LEU A 123 2.91 5.84 -3.27
N ALA A 124 2.76 7.15 -3.06
CA ALA A 124 3.24 8.16 -3.97
C ALA A 124 3.99 9.25 -3.22
N GLN A 125 5.06 9.75 -3.81
CA GLN A 125 5.84 10.88 -3.28
C GLN A 125 6.46 11.67 -4.42
N GLU A 126 6.71 12.96 -4.20
CA GLU A 126 7.58 13.71 -5.09
C GLU A 126 8.98 13.12 -5.09
N ASP A 127 9.63 13.12 -6.26
CA ASP A 127 11.03 12.80 -6.35
C ASP A 127 11.88 13.81 -5.53
N LYS A 128 13.01 13.30 -5.03
CA LYS A 128 13.91 14.08 -4.17
C LYS A 128 14.64 15.15 -4.96
N ASP A 129 15.02 14.82 -6.20
CA ASP A 129 15.87 15.63 -7.06
C ASP A 129 15.03 16.42 -8.08
N ASP A 130 13.87 15.91 -8.48
CA ASP A 130 12.95 16.58 -9.41
C ASP A 130 11.52 16.69 -8.85
N LYS A 131 11.09 17.92 -8.53
CA LYS A 131 9.72 18.16 -8.04
C LYS A 131 8.66 17.88 -9.10
N GLU A 132 9.03 17.83 -10.38
CA GLU A 132 8.15 17.50 -11.49
C GLU A 132 7.90 16.00 -11.65
N VAL A 133 8.74 15.16 -11.04
CA VAL A 133 8.60 13.72 -11.06
C VAL A 133 7.90 13.23 -9.80
N VAL A 134 6.91 12.35 -9.98
CA VAL A 134 6.29 11.59 -8.90
C VAL A 134 6.73 10.14 -9.01
N ASN A 135 7.34 9.67 -7.92
CA ASN A 135 7.67 8.27 -7.71
C ASN A 135 6.50 7.58 -7.01
N ASP A 136 6.00 6.53 -7.63
CA ASP A 136 4.91 5.73 -7.11
C ASP A 136 5.09 4.26 -7.49
N ASN A 137 4.37 3.40 -6.78
CA ASN A 137 4.29 1.97 -7.06
C ASN A 137 2.88 1.55 -7.54
N TYR A 138 2.17 2.43 -8.25
CA TYR A 138 0.81 2.16 -8.71
C TYR A 138 0.73 0.95 -9.64
N VAL A 139 1.64 0.86 -10.62
CA VAL A 139 1.69 -0.28 -11.57
C VAL A 139 1.86 -1.61 -10.82
N LEU A 140 2.74 -1.65 -9.83
CA LEU A 140 2.96 -2.84 -9.00
C LEU A 140 1.73 -3.20 -8.17
N ALA A 141 1.07 -2.21 -7.56
CA ALA A 141 -0.14 -2.45 -6.78
C ALA A 141 -1.29 -2.97 -7.66
N LYS A 142 -1.43 -2.44 -8.89
CA LYS A 142 -2.40 -2.91 -9.88
C LYS A 142 -2.13 -4.36 -10.28
N TRP A 143 -0.90 -4.68 -10.69
CA TRP A 143 -0.53 -6.05 -11.05
C TRP A 143 -0.66 -7.05 -9.89
N ALA A 144 -0.36 -6.61 -8.66
CA ALA A 144 -0.54 -7.44 -7.48
C ALA A 144 -2.02 -7.78 -7.23
N GLU A 145 -2.94 -6.83 -7.46
CA GLU A 145 -4.38 -7.11 -7.39
C GLU A 145 -4.88 -7.98 -8.55
N ASP A 146 -4.38 -7.78 -9.77
CA ASP A 146 -4.70 -8.66 -10.90
C ASP A 146 -4.26 -10.11 -10.60
N LEU A 147 -3.05 -10.28 -10.05
CA LEU A 147 -2.52 -11.58 -9.63
C LEU A 147 -3.33 -12.19 -8.47
N LYS A 148 -3.71 -11.38 -7.47
CA LYS A 148 -4.59 -11.80 -6.37
C LYS A 148 -5.92 -12.33 -6.91
N ALA A 149 -6.57 -11.60 -7.81
CA ALA A 149 -7.84 -12.00 -8.41
C ALA A 149 -7.73 -13.33 -9.16
N LYS A 150 -6.63 -13.55 -9.89
CA LYS A 150 -6.36 -14.81 -10.60
C LYS A 150 -6.15 -16.00 -9.65
N LEU A 151 -5.51 -15.77 -8.51
CA LEU A 151 -5.20 -16.83 -7.54
C LEU A 151 -6.27 -17.00 -6.45
N ALA A 152 -7.25 -16.11 -6.38
CA ALA A 152 -8.23 -16.02 -5.29
C ALA A 152 -8.87 -17.37 -4.95
N GLY A 153 -9.43 -18.08 -5.94
CA GLY A 153 -10.09 -19.38 -5.69
C GLY A 153 -9.17 -20.47 -5.13
N GLN A 154 -7.87 -20.42 -5.43
CA GLN A 154 -6.89 -21.35 -4.86
C GLN A 154 -6.45 -20.92 -3.46
N ILE A 155 -6.27 -19.61 -3.23
CA ILE A 155 -5.88 -19.07 -1.92
C ILE A 155 -7.02 -19.27 -0.92
N GLU A 156 -8.24 -18.88 -1.28
CA GLU A 156 -9.44 -18.94 -0.43
C GLU A 156 -9.85 -20.36 -0.06
N LYS A 157 -9.52 -21.34 -0.91
CA LYS A 157 -9.71 -22.76 -0.59
C LYS A 157 -8.85 -23.22 0.58
N GLU A 158 -7.63 -22.69 0.69
CA GLU A 158 -6.67 -23.09 1.72
C GLU A 158 -6.81 -22.25 3.00
N LEU A 159 -7.42 -21.07 2.93
CA LEU A 159 -7.65 -20.20 4.08
C LEU A 159 -9.02 -20.42 4.74
N PRO A 160 -9.17 -20.16 6.05
CA PRO A 160 -10.49 -20.08 6.67
C PRO A 160 -11.39 -19.04 5.98
N PRO A 161 -12.70 -19.27 5.87
CA PRO A 161 -13.62 -18.32 5.23
C PRO A 161 -13.53 -16.92 5.86
N GLY A 162 -13.47 -15.89 5.00
CA GLY A 162 -13.38 -14.50 5.43
C GLY A 162 -12.01 -14.05 5.94
N THR A 163 -10.97 -14.88 5.82
CA THR A 163 -9.59 -14.49 6.14
C THR A 163 -9.14 -13.36 5.21
N PRO A 164 -8.78 -12.16 5.73
CA PRO A 164 -8.19 -11.12 4.89
C PRO A 164 -6.81 -11.57 4.39
N TYR A 165 -6.57 -11.41 3.09
CA TYR A 165 -5.29 -11.68 2.46
C TYR A 165 -4.96 -10.65 1.38
N LYS A 166 -3.66 -10.52 1.10
CA LYS A 166 -3.10 -9.62 0.10
C LYS A 166 -1.95 -10.32 -0.61
N VAL A 167 -1.88 -10.16 -1.92
CA VAL A 167 -0.70 -10.49 -2.70
C VAL A 167 0.08 -9.20 -2.91
N LEU A 168 1.39 -9.27 -2.70
CA LEU A 168 2.31 -8.17 -2.94
C LEU A 168 3.27 -8.56 -4.05
N LEU A 169 3.57 -7.60 -4.91
CA LEU A 169 4.55 -7.73 -5.96
C LEU A 169 5.70 -6.75 -5.71
N ARG A 170 6.94 -7.23 -5.77
CA ARG A 170 8.14 -6.39 -5.65
C ARG A 170 9.02 -6.61 -6.87
N ILE A 171 9.29 -5.53 -7.58
CA ILE A 171 10.14 -5.50 -8.77
C ILE A 171 11.14 -4.37 -8.56
N ALA A 172 12.38 -4.56 -9.02
CA ALA A 172 13.39 -3.52 -8.94
C ALA A 172 12.95 -2.29 -9.78
N PRO A 173 13.17 -1.04 -9.33
CA PRO A 173 12.65 0.15 -10.01
C PRO A 173 13.11 0.34 -11.46
N ASP A 174 14.24 -0.27 -11.84
CA ASP A 174 14.81 -0.24 -13.19
C ASP A 174 14.22 -1.33 -14.12
N LYS A 175 13.44 -2.27 -13.56
CA LYS A 175 12.83 -3.39 -14.28
C LYS A 175 11.36 -3.19 -14.64
N TYR A 176 10.76 -2.08 -14.23
CA TYR A 176 9.43 -1.69 -14.68
C TYR A 176 9.36 -0.19 -14.84
N ASP A 177 8.46 0.28 -15.71
CA ASP A 177 8.23 1.71 -15.84
C ASP A 177 6.74 2.04 -15.93
N LYS A 178 6.45 3.33 -15.72
CA LYS A 178 5.09 3.88 -15.68
C LYS A 178 4.27 3.66 -16.95
N SER A 179 4.91 3.52 -18.12
CA SER A 179 4.23 3.25 -19.39
C SER A 179 3.59 1.86 -19.42
N MET A 180 4.01 0.96 -18.52
CA MET A 180 3.47 -0.39 -18.39
C MET A 180 2.13 -0.46 -17.66
N VAL A 181 1.50 0.67 -17.30
CA VAL A 181 0.19 0.68 -16.61
C VAL A 181 -0.90 -0.10 -17.37
N ASN A 182 -0.83 -0.11 -18.71
CA ASN A 182 -1.77 -0.82 -19.58
C ASN A 182 -1.29 -2.23 -19.98
N MET A 183 -0.07 -2.62 -19.61
CA MET A 183 0.45 -3.96 -19.79
C MET A 183 -0.18 -4.88 -18.72
N SER A 184 -0.54 -6.11 -19.10
CA SER A 184 -0.95 -7.13 -18.13
C SER A 184 0.28 -7.69 -17.40
N PHE A 185 0.08 -8.21 -16.19
CA PHE A 185 1.17 -8.87 -15.48
C PHE A 185 1.68 -10.10 -16.24
N GLU A 186 0.80 -10.83 -16.94
CA GLU A 186 1.18 -11.97 -17.80
C GLU A 186 2.16 -11.56 -18.90
N ASN A 187 1.93 -10.45 -19.59
CA ASN A 187 2.83 -9.99 -20.63
C ASN A 187 4.20 -9.62 -20.05
N TYR A 188 4.21 -8.99 -18.86
CA TYR A 188 5.46 -8.73 -18.14
C TYR A 188 6.22 -10.02 -17.79
N LEU A 189 5.53 -11.10 -17.42
CA LEU A 189 6.15 -12.39 -17.13
C LEU A 189 6.78 -13.06 -18.36
N GLU A 190 6.22 -12.84 -19.54
CA GLU A 190 6.75 -13.38 -20.80
C GLU A 190 8.01 -12.63 -21.27
N GLU A 191 8.12 -11.35 -20.93
CA GLU A 191 9.20 -10.46 -21.38
C GLU A 191 10.33 -10.27 -20.35
N SER A 192 10.14 -10.71 -19.10
CA SER A 192 11.11 -10.47 -18.01
C SER A 192 11.91 -11.71 -17.61
N ASP A 193 13.10 -11.48 -17.06
CA ASP A 193 14.00 -12.51 -16.52
C ASP A 193 13.49 -13.15 -15.21
N LYS A 194 12.20 -12.99 -14.86
CA LYS A 194 11.57 -13.51 -13.63
C LYS A 194 12.15 -13.02 -12.31
N ASP A 195 13.03 -12.01 -12.36
CA ASP A 195 13.57 -11.34 -11.18
C ASP A 195 12.54 -10.37 -10.59
N PHE A 196 11.56 -10.97 -9.93
CA PHE A 196 10.58 -10.30 -9.09
C PHE A 196 10.36 -11.11 -7.81
N SER A 197 9.60 -10.55 -6.88
CA SER A 197 9.20 -11.22 -5.66
C SER A 197 7.70 -11.13 -5.46
N VAL A 198 7.09 -12.27 -5.12
CA VAL A 198 5.67 -12.39 -4.79
C VAL A 198 5.53 -12.74 -3.31
N VAL A 199 4.73 -11.98 -2.58
CA VAL A 199 4.49 -12.24 -1.16
C VAL A 199 2.99 -12.38 -0.93
N LEU A 200 2.57 -13.51 -0.36
CA LEU A 200 1.23 -13.65 0.20
C LEU A 200 1.27 -13.24 1.67
N VAL A 201 0.44 -12.28 2.04
CA VAL A 201 0.21 -11.88 3.43
C VAL A 201 -1.23 -12.22 3.78
N ALA A 202 -1.46 -12.98 4.86
CA ALA A 202 -2.81 -13.26 5.34
C ALA A 202 -2.91 -13.17 6.87
N GLY A 203 -4.05 -12.72 7.37
CA GLY A 203 -4.32 -12.59 8.81
C GLY A 203 -5.43 -13.53 9.25
N ILE A 204 -5.09 -14.64 9.90
CA ILE A 204 -6.07 -15.60 10.40
C ILE A 204 -6.53 -15.15 11.79
N ASN A 205 -7.82 -14.87 11.94
CA ASN A 205 -8.40 -14.53 13.22
C ASN A 205 -8.60 -15.78 14.09
N THR A 206 -7.96 -15.81 15.27
CA THR A 206 -8.05 -16.89 16.25
C THR A 206 -8.37 -16.34 17.63
N ALA A 207 -9.20 -17.06 18.39
CA ALA A 207 -9.53 -16.64 19.77
C ALA A 207 -8.38 -16.85 20.77
N TYR A 208 -7.42 -17.70 20.42
CA TYR A 208 -6.29 -18.12 21.27
C TYR A 208 -5.08 -18.50 20.39
N LYS A 209 -4.00 -18.96 21.04
CA LYS A 209 -2.80 -19.46 20.35
C LYS A 209 -3.20 -20.55 19.33
N PRO A 210 -2.82 -20.42 18.05
CA PRO A 210 -3.26 -21.35 17.01
C PRO A 210 -2.75 -22.77 17.27
N ASP A 211 -3.56 -23.77 16.94
CA ASP A 211 -3.09 -25.13 16.77
C ASP A 211 -2.56 -25.30 15.34
N LEU A 212 -1.24 -25.26 15.18
CA LEU A 212 -0.57 -25.34 13.87
C LEU A 212 -0.84 -26.64 13.14
N SER A 213 -1.20 -27.72 13.85
CA SER A 213 -1.55 -28.98 13.20
C SER A 213 -2.78 -28.85 12.30
N THR A 214 -3.67 -27.89 12.60
CA THR A 214 -4.86 -27.57 11.81
C THR A 214 -4.52 -26.82 10.51
N TYR A 215 -3.42 -26.06 10.47
CA TYR A 215 -3.11 -25.15 9.36
C TYR A 215 -1.94 -25.61 8.49
N LYS A 216 -1.14 -26.58 8.94
CA LYS A 216 0.12 -26.96 8.29
C LYS A 216 -0.03 -27.37 6.82
N GLU A 217 -1.10 -28.09 6.47
CA GLU A 217 -1.36 -28.51 5.07
C GLU A 217 -1.72 -27.31 4.19
N SER A 218 -2.66 -26.48 4.66
CA SER A 218 -3.06 -25.25 3.99
C SER A 218 -1.88 -24.32 3.73
N ILE A 219 -1.06 -24.05 4.75
CA ILE A 219 0.09 -23.14 4.63
C ILE A 219 1.13 -23.71 3.65
N TYR A 220 1.38 -25.01 3.69
CA TYR A 220 2.28 -25.67 2.74
C TYR A 220 1.74 -25.61 1.30
N ASN A 221 0.44 -25.76 1.10
CA ASN A 221 -0.20 -25.61 -0.21
C ASN A 221 -0.11 -24.18 -0.73
N LEU A 222 -0.31 -23.17 0.13
CA LEU A 222 -0.11 -21.76 -0.22
C LEU A 222 1.36 -21.49 -0.60
N PHE A 223 2.32 -22.07 0.11
CA PHE A 223 3.74 -21.94 -0.23
C PHE A 223 4.05 -22.51 -1.63
N LYS A 224 3.55 -23.71 -1.94
CA LYS A 224 3.65 -24.29 -3.29
C LYS A 224 2.92 -23.47 -4.35
N LEU A 225 1.77 -22.89 -4.01
CA LEU A 225 1.01 -22.03 -4.92
C LEU A 225 1.83 -20.79 -5.28
N MET A 226 2.44 -20.12 -4.30
CA MET A 226 3.30 -18.96 -4.54
C MET A 226 4.55 -19.32 -5.35
N LYS A 227 5.16 -20.47 -5.08
CA LYS A 227 6.25 -21.03 -5.92
C LYS A 227 5.80 -21.20 -7.38
N GLY A 228 4.58 -21.69 -7.59
CA GLY A 228 3.99 -21.92 -8.91
C GLY A 228 3.75 -20.67 -9.76
N VAL A 229 3.86 -19.47 -9.19
CA VAL A 229 3.74 -18.20 -9.94
C VAL A 229 4.94 -17.99 -10.88
N GLY A 230 6.07 -18.67 -10.64
CA GLY A 230 7.26 -18.58 -11.49
C GLY A 230 8.18 -17.41 -11.16
N SER A 231 8.04 -16.84 -9.97
CA SER A 231 8.93 -15.82 -9.39
C SER A 231 10.22 -16.46 -8.86
N GLU A 232 11.38 -15.80 -9.00
CA GLU A 232 12.62 -16.25 -8.34
C GLU A 232 12.51 -16.20 -6.81
N ARG A 233 11.73 -15.23 -6.29
CA ARG A 233 11.56 -15.01 -4.86
C ARG A 233 10.09 -15.09 -4.52
N TYR A 234 9.75 -15.86 -3.50
CA TYR A 234 8.37 -15.97 -3.06
C TYR A 234 8.30 -16.19 -1.56
N THR A 235 7.23 -15.67 -0.94
CA THR A 235 7.06 -15.70 0.51
C THR A 235 5.59 -15.89 0.87
N VAL A 236 5.34 -16.67 1.91
CA VAL A 236 4.04 -16.79 2.58
C VAL A 236 4.22 -16.32 4.02
N SER A 237 3.50 -15.26 4.38
CA SER A 237 3.49 -14.68 5.73
C SER A 237 2.07 -14.72 6.29
N ILE A 238 1.87 -15.53 7.31
CA ILE A 238 0.57 -15.76 7.96
C ILE A 238 0.65 -15.26 9.40
N GLY A 239 -0.12 -14.22 9.73
CA GLY A 239 -0.29 -13.77 11.10
C GLY A 239 -1.50 -14.43 11.74
N PHE A 240 -1.36 -14.92 12.98
CA PHE A 240 -2.47 -15.41 13.80
C PHE A 240 -2.83 -14.34 14.83
N VAL A 241 -4.01 -13.75 14.69
CA VAL A 241 -4.40 -12.51 15.36
C VAL A 241 -5.72 -12.67 16.11
N GLY A 242 -5.90 -11.94 17.21
CA GLY A 242 -7.12 -11.97 18.02
C GLY A 242 -8.13 -10.87 17.70
N GLU A 243 -7.85 -10.04 16.70
CA GLU A 243 -8.61 -8.84 16.33
C GLU A 243 -8.70 -8.74 14.81
N ASP A 244 -9.57 -7.87 14.30
CA ASP A 244 -9.68 -7.62 12.86
C ASP A 244 -8.43 -6.87 12.34
N VAL A 245 -7.76 -7.48 11.36
CA VAL A 245 -6.56 -6.95 10.71
C VAL A 245 -6.78 -6.69 9.23
N SER A 246 -8.04 -6.62 8.77
CA SER A 246 -8.37 -6.44 7.36
C SER A 246 -7.70 -5.20 6.77
N ASP A 247 -7.75 -4.07 7.47
CA ASP A 247 -7.12 -2.83 7.01
C ASP A 247 -5.58 -2.93 6.98
N TYR A 248 -4.97 -3.59 7.98
CA TYR A 248 -3.54 -3.85 7.98
C TYR A 248 -3.11 -4.70 6.78
N VAL A 249 -3.83 -5.79 6.51
CA VAL A 249 -3.52 -6.68 5.38
C VAL A 249 -3.70 -5.94 4.06
N ARG A 250 -4.81 -5.21 3.90
CA ARG A 250 -5.11 -4.39 2.70
C ARG A 250 -3.99 -3.39 2.39
N THR A 251 -3.46 -2.75 3.43
CA THR A 251 -2.42 -1.72 3.34
C THR A 251 -0.98 -2.25 3.54
N SER A 252 -0.78 -3.56 3.57
CA SER A 252 0.51 -4.18 3.90
C SER A 252 1.66 -3.79 2.93
N LEU A 253 1.34 -3.46 1.67
CA LEU A 253 2.31 -2.92 0.71
C LEU A 253 2.96 -1.62 1.18
N VAL A 254 2.18 -0.75 1.82
CA VAL A 254 2.59 0.61 2.16
C VAL A 254 3.04 0.73 3.61
N ASN A 255 2.45 -0.06 4.51
CA ASN A 255 2.71 0.04 5.94
C ASN A 255 4.02 -0.68 6.33
N ASN A 256 4.40 -1.78 5.66
CA ASN A 256 5.63 -2.55 5.95
C ASN A 256 5.91 -2.76 7.45
N ILE A 257 4.84 -2.88 8.25
CA ILE A 257 4.91 -3.13 9.69
C ILE A 257 4.94 -4.64 9.85
N ALA A 258 5.97 -5.18 10.50
CA ALA A 258 6.03 -6.61 10.85
C ALA A 258 4.89 -6.97 11.82
N TRP A 259 4.44 -8.23 11.81
CA TRP A 259 3.38 -8.70 12.71
C TRP A 259 3.68 -8.40 14.19
N THR A 260 4.95 -8.53 14.59
CA THR A 260 5.48 -8.18 15.94
C THR A 260 5.28 -6.73 16.35
N ASN A 261 5.08 -5.81 15.41
CA ASN A 261 4.94 -4.38 15.64
C ASN A 261 3.49 -3.89 15.48
N LEU A 262 2.54 -4.81 15.25
CA LEU A 262 1.14 -4.43 15.12
C LEU A 262 0.58 -3.97 16.46
N LYS A 263 -0.25 -2.92 16.40
CA LYS A 263 -1.10 -2.50 17.52
C LYS A 263 -2.35 -3.36 17.59
N ALA A 264 -2.16 -4.67 17.58
CA ALA A 264 -3.22 -5.66 17.66
C ALA A 264 -2.73 -6.83 18.51
N LYS A 265 -3.67 -7.63 19.01
CA LYS A 265 -3.33 -8.89 19.68
C LYS A 265 -2.83 -9.91 18.65
N VAL A 266 -1.52 -10.13 18.58
CA VAL A 266 -0.92 -11.16 17.70
C VAL A 266 -0.43 -12.33 18.54
N TYR A 267 -0.79 -13.56 18.19
CA TYR A 267 -0.34 -14.76 18.91
C TYR A 267 0.96 -15.32 18.35
N GLY A 268 1.21 -15.10 17.07
CA GLY A 268 2.40 -15.54 16.39
C GLY A 268 2.26 -15.41 14.89
N GLU A 269 3.31 -15.75 14.18
CA GLU A 269 3.35 -15.74 12.73
C GLU A 269 4.03 -17.00 12.18
N VAL A 270 3.68 -17.36 10.96
CA VAL A 270 4.46 -18.28 10.13
C VAL A 270 4.98 -17.51 8.94
N ASN A 271 6.29 -17.46 8.77
CA ASN A 271 6.94 -16.78 7.66
C ASN A 271 7.86 -17.77 6.94
N ILE A 272 7.50 -18.11 5.69
CA ILE A 272 8.23 -19.07 4.87
C ILE A 272 8.54 -18.41 3.54
N ASP A 273 9.83 -18.32 3.22
CA ASP A 273 10.31 -17.81 1.93
C ASP A 273 11.03 -18.90 1.11
N ASN A 274 11.41 -18.54 -0.11
CA ASN A 274 12.06 -19.43 -1.06
C ASN A 274 13.44 -19.93 -0.59
N GLN A 275 14.09 -19.32 0.41
CA GLN A 275 15.35 -19.84 0.93
C GLN A 275 15.16 -21.20 1.61
N PHE A 276 13.96 -21.47 2.10
CA PHE A 276 13.61 -22.72 2.77
C PHE A 276 12.99 -23.77 1.84
N ASP A 277 12.97 -23.56 0.52
CA ASP A 277 12.45 -24.54 -0.43
C ASP A 277 13.25 -25.85 -0.38
N GLY A 278 12.55 -26.97 -0.22
CA GLY A 278 13.16 -28.30 -0.22
C GLY A 278 13.81 -28.73 -1.54
N GLU A 279 13.40 -28.15 -2.67
CA GLU A 279 13.98 -28.47 -3.99
C GLU A 279 15.22 -27.65 -4.32
N ASN A 280 15.23 -26.37 -3.91
CA ASN A 280 16.32 -25.45 -4.19
C ASN A 280 16.55 -24.50 -3.00
N PRO A 281 17.08 -25.01 -1.87
CA PRO A 281 17.29 -24.19 -0.69
C PRO A 281 18.36 -23.13 -0.94
N GLY A 282 18.23 -21.98 -0.27
CA GLY A 282 19.26 -20.95 -0.29
C GLY A 282 20.60 -21.48 0.25
N ALA A 283 21.72 -20.96 -0.28
CA ALA A 283 23.05 -21.43 0.11
C ALA A 283 23.33 -21.34 1.62
N ASP A 284 22.75 -20.33 2.27
CA ASP A 284 22.90 -20.07 3.71
C ASP A 284 21.68 -20.53 4.53
N ALA A 285 20.74 -21.25 3.93
CA ALA A 285 19.52 -21.69 4.61
C ALA A 285 19.86 -22.71 5.71
N ASN A 286 19.26 -22.54 6.89
CA ASN A 286 19.40 -23.50 7.98
C ASN A 286 18.78 -24.85 7.56
N PRO A 287 19.55 -25.96 7.50
CA PRO A 287 19.04 -27.26 7.07
C PRO A 287 17.86 -27.78 7.90
N SER A 288 17.73 -27.36 9.16
CA SER A 288 16.61 -27.77 10.03
C SER A 288 15.28 -27.09 9.69
N LEU A 289 15.33 -26.00 8.93
CA LEU A 289 14.17 -25.18 8.53
C LEU A 289 13.80 -25.41 7.06
N ILE A 290 14.32 -26.45 6.41
CA ILE A 290 13.94 -26.74 5.03
C ILE A 290 12.53 -27.35 4.98
N ILE A 291 11.67 -26.79 4.15
CA ILE A 291 10.29 -27.20 3.94
C ILE A 291 10.23 -28.27 2.86
N LYS A 292 10.02 -29.53 3.26
CA LYS A 292 9.83 -30.67 2.34
C LYS A 292 8.39 -31.19 2.37
N SER A 293 7.69 -30.93 3.46
CA SER A 293 6.35 -31.46 3.73
C SER A 293 5.55 -30.50 4.63
N PRO A 294 4.23 -30.70 4.77
CA PRO A 294 3.43 -29.98 5.75
C PRO A 294 3.97 -30.05 7.18
N ASP A 295 4.60 -31.16 7.58
CA ASP A 295 5.13 -31.32 8.94
C ASP A 295 6.32 -30.41 9.26
N ASP A 296 6.91 -29.77 8.24
CA ASP A 296 7.98 -28.79 8.43
C ASP A 296 7.45 -27.39 8.75
N VAL A 297 6.21 -27.07 8.37
CA VAL A 297 5.59 -25.73 8.56
C VAL A 297 5.66 -25.24 10.02
N PRO A 298 5.33 -26.06 11.04
CA PRO A 298 5.37 -25.59 12.44
C PRO A 298 6.76 -25.13 12.91
N LYS A 299 7.85 -25.51 12.23
CA LYS A 299 9.21 -25.07 12.57
C LYS A 299 9.45 -23.59 12.25
N HIS A 300 8.62 -23.01 11.39
CA HIS A 300 8.66 -21.60 11.00
C HIS A 300 7.69 -20.73 11.82
N TYR A 301 7.04 -21.31 12.82
CA TYR A 301 6.18 -20.54 13.70
C TYR A 301 7.00 -19.79 14.74
N GLU A 302 6.84 -18.48 14.75
CA GLU A 302 7.37 -17.61 15.77
C GLU A 302 6.23 -17.14 16.69
N SER A 303 6.33 -17.51 17.96
CA SER A 303 5.38 -17.03 18.98
C SER A 303 5.63 -15.56 19.24
N ILE A 304 4.58 -14.75 19.17
CA ILE A 304 4.63 -13.33 19.49
C ILE A 304 3.94 -13.17 20.83
N GLU A 305 4.73 -13.15 21.90
CA GLU A 305 4.22 -12.74 23.21
C GLU A 305 4.00 -11.24 23.14
N ASN A 306 2.72 -10.82 23.06
CA ASN A 306 2.39 -9.40 23.08
C ASN A 306 3.06 -8.76 24.28
N ASN A 307 3.97 -7.81 24.04
CA ASN A 307 4.45 -6.93 25.09
C ASN A 307 3.23 -6.16 25.61
N GLU A 308 2.64 -6.60 26.72
CA GLU A 308 1.60 -5.86 27.46
C GLU A 308 2.09 -4.48 27.95
N MET A 309 3.35 -4.10 27.66
CA MET A 309 4.04 -2.89 28.14
C MET A 309 3.62 -1.57 27.47
N GLY A 310 2.38 -1.44 26.98
CA GLY A 310 1.99 -0.27 26.17
C GLY A 310 0.60 0.32 26.39
N LYS A 311 -0.08 0.05 27.52
CA LYS A 311 -1.25 0.83 27.92
C LYS A 311 -0.85 2.06 28.73
#